data_AF-A0A9P7ILE1-F1
#
_entry.id   AF-A0A9P7ILE1-F1
#
_cell.length_a   1.000
_cell.length_b   1.000
_cell.length_c   1.000
_cell.angle_alpha   90.00
_cell.angle_beta   90.00
_cell.angle_gamma   90.00
#
_symmetry.space_group_name_H-M   'P 1'
#
loop_
_entity.id
_entity.type
_entity.pdbx_description
1 polymer ?
#
loop_
_entity_poly.entity_id
_entity_poly.type
_entity_poly.pdbx_seq_one_letter_code
_entity_poly.pdbx_strand_id
1 'polypeptide(L)'
;MSSSHASLSAASDDRKARLAKLKNLKRKQPGDEIVAPESERAQSLPIEPDVSRLHVSGRNYDPETRGPKLGFEQDPTLNLDKPTLEEQAAEVEAEVKQKAAEEAQDDQGVDLFKLQPKKPNWDLKRELDRKMEVLNVRTDNAIARLVRERITGAQKAATKRDAVVDAQGTGEAAGMDGVALVEGLRVREKEEEEEERREREEDAALGV
;
A
#
# COMPACT_ATOMS: atom_id res chain seq x y z
N MET A 1 51.03 -51.93 -12.61
CA MET A 1 50.44 -51.09 -11.54
C MET A 1 51.32 -50.94 -10.28
N SER A 2 52.45 -51.66 -10.11
CA SER A 2 53.27 -51.59 -8.89
C SER A 2 54.34 -50.48 -8.86
N SER A 3 54.70 -49.90 -10.00
CA SER A 3 55.79 -48.90 -10.10
C SER A 3 55.40 -47.51 -9.59
N SER A 4 54.13 -47.11 -9.73
CA SER A 4 53.64 -45.80 -9.28
C SER A 4 53.59 -45.67 -7.74
N HIS A 5 53.35 -46.76 -7.02
CA HIS A 5 53.39 -46.76 -5.55
C HIS A 5 54.82 -46.63 -5.01
N ALA A 6 55.81 -47.15 -5.73
CA ALA A 6 57.23 -47.00 -5.39
C ALA A 6 57.72 -45.55 -5.58
N SER A 7 57.28 -44.85 -6.62
CA SER A 7 57.64 -43.43 -6.82
C SER A 7 56.98 -42.50 -5.80
N LEU A 8 55.72 -42.76 -5.44
CA LEU A 8 55.00 -41.99 -4.42
C LEU A 8 55.61 -42.17 -3.02
N SER A 9 56.00 -43.39 -2.66
CA SER A 9 56.66 -43.67 -1.37
C SER A 9 58.03 -43.00 -1.31
N ALA A 10 58.85 -43.11 -2.36
CA ALA A 10 60.14 -42.42 -2.45
C ALA A 10 60.01 -40.89 -2.29
N ALA A 11 59.05 -40.26 -2.96
CA ALA A 11 58.79 -38.83 -2.83
C ALA A 11 58.37 -38.42 -1.40
N SER A 12 57.61 -39.29 -0.73
CA SER A 12 57.19 -39.05 0.66
C SER A 12 58.37 -39.08 1.63
N ASP A 13 59.32 -39.99 1.43
CA ASP A 13 60.50 -40.14 2.28
C ASP A 13 61.51 -39.00 2.04
N ASP A 14 61.66 -38.55 0.79
CA ASP A 14 62.44 -37.34 0.46
C ASP A 14 61.90 -36.08 1.15
N ARG A 15 60.56 -35.93 1.21
CA ARG A 15 59.92 -34.81 1.92
C ARG A 15 60.18 -34.88 3.42
N LYS A 16 60.05 -36.07 4.02
CA LYS A 16 60.36 -36.27 5.45
C LYS A 16 61.83 -35.95 5.76
N ALA A 17 62.75 -36.40 4.91
CA ALA A 17 64.17 -36.11 5.05
C ALA A 17 64.49 -34.60 4.96
N ARG A 18 63.86 -33.88 4.01
CA ARG A 18 63.98 -32.41 3.92
C ARG A 18 63.46 -31.72 5.19
N LEU A 19 62.29 -32.11 5.69
CA LEU A 19 61.72 -31.52 6.90
C LEU A 19 62.56 -31.80 8.14
N ALA A 20 63.16 -32.99 8.26
CA ALA A 20 64.09 -33.31 9.35
C ALA A 20 65.34 -32.41 9.33
N LYS A 21 65.92 -32.17 8.14
CA LYS A 21 67.05 -31.25 7.96
C LYS A 21 66.69 -29.82 8.41
N LEU A 22 65.51 -29.33 8.03
CA LEU A 22 65.03 -28.00 8.44
C LEU A 22 64.76 -27.90 9.95
N LYS A 23 64.20 -28.95 10.57
CA LYS A 23 64.01 -29.00 12.02
C LYS A 23 65.33 -28.94 12.79
N ASN A 24 66.37 -29.59 12.28
CA ASN A 24 67.71 -29.54 12.89
C ASN A 24 68.38 -28.17 12.70
N LEU A 25 68.11 -27.46 11.61
CA LEU A 25 68.64 -26.11 11.38
C LEU A 25 68.00 -25.07 12.31
N LYS A 26 66.68 -25.13 12.55
CA LYS A 26 66.00 -24.24 13.49
C LYS A 26 66.48 -24.43 14.95
N ARG A 27 66.90 -25.64 15.32
CA ARG A 27 67.43 -25.94 16.67
C ARG A 27 68.91 -25.58 16.84
N LYS A 28 69.63 -25.32 15.74
CA LYS A 28 71.06 -25.01 15.71
C LYS A 28 71.35 -23.53 15.44
N GLN A 29 70.38 -22.63 15.54
CA GLN A 29 70.73 -21.23 15.80
C GLN A 29 71.14 -21.12 17.27
N PRO A 30 72.44 -20.97 17.61
CA PRO A 30 72.81 -20.51 18.94
C PRO A 30 72.27 -19.09 19.10
N GLY A 31 71.46 -18.87 20.14
CA GLY A 31 71.12 -17.53 20.58
C GLY A 31 72.36 -16.91 21.18
N ASP A 32 73.10 -16.15 20.37
CA ASP A 32 74.13 -15.27 20.90
C ASP A 32 73.45 -14.10 21.62
N GLU A 33 73.49 -14.21 22.94
CA GLU A 33 73.28 -13.14 23.91
C GLU A 33 74.28 -12.01 23.63
N ILE A 34 73.78 -10.90 23.08
CA ILE A 34 74.45 -9.61 23.19
C ILE A 34 73.51 -8.70 23.96
N VAL A 35 73.78 -8.61 25.26
CA VAL A 35 73.27 -7.57 26.15
C VAL A 35 73.73 -6.21 25.60
N ALA A 36 72.78 -5.37 25.21
CA ALA A 36 73.02 -3.95 24.92
C ALA A 36 72.55 -3.11 26.12
N PRO A 37 73.33 -2.11 26.57
CA PRO A 37 73.00 -1.30 27.73
C PRO A 37 71.86 -0.32 27.43
N GLU A 38 71.16 0.08 28.49
CA GLU A 38 70.08 1.05 28.54
C GLU A 38 70.33 2.26 27.63
N SER A 39 69.39 2.50 26.72
CA SER A 39 69.23 3.79 26.06
C SER A 39 67.83 4.29 26.37
N GLU A 40 67.77 5.31 27.22
CA GLU A 40 66.60 6.14 27.45
C GLU A 40 66.11 6.71 26.12
N ARG A 41 65.21 5.99 25.46
CA ARG A 41 64.36 6.56 24.43
C ARG A 41 62.92 6.34 24.82
N ALA A 42 62.41 7.28 25.61
CA ALA A 42 60.99 7.54 25.70
C ALA A 42 60.46 7.77 24.28
N GLN A 43 59.95 6.71 23.65
CA GLN A 43 59.05 6.81 22.52
C GLN A 43 57.66 6.93 23.11
N SER A 44 57.21 8.15 23.33
CA SER A 44 55.78 8.45 23.35
C SER A 44 55.25 8.09 21.96
N LEU A 45 54.79 6.85 21.80
CA LEU A 45 54.14 6.39 20.59
C LEU A 45 52.87 7.24 20.40
N PRO A 46 52.69 7.92 19.26
CA PRO A 46 51.40 8.51 18.94
C PRO A 46 50.35 7.41 18.86
N ILE A 47 49.15 7.68 19.37
CA ILE A 47 47.98 6.80 19.23
C ILE A 47 47.58 6.87 17.76
N GLU A 48 48.26 6.11 16.92
CA GLU A 48 47.82 5.87 15.55
C GLU A 48 46.47 5.14 15.60
N PRO A 49 45.49 5.54 14.78
CA PRO A 49 44.23 4.81 14.72
C PRO A 49 44.52 3.37 14.29
N ASP A 50 43.87 2.42 14.95
CA ASP A 50 44.03 1.00 14.69
C ASP A 50 43.44 0.62 13.31
N VAL A 51 44.23 0.83 12.26
CA VAL A 51 43.89 0.55 10.87
C VAL A 51 43.72 -0.95 10.59
N SER A 52 44.07 -1.82 11.55
CA SER A 52 43.91 -3.26 11.40
C SER A 52 42.44 -3.67 11.30
N ARG A 53 41.55 -2.96 12.03
CA ARG A 53 40.09 -3.15 11.96
C ARG A 53 39.50 -2.80 10.58
N LEU A 54 40.08 -1.82 9.89
CA LEU A 54 39.64 -1.38 8.55
C LEU A 54 40.02 -2.39 7.45
N HIS A 55 41.20 -3.01 7.55
CA HIS A 55 41.77 -3.80 6.46
C HIS A 55 41.66 -5.32 6.66
N VAL A 56 41.55 -5.80 7.89
CA VAL A 56 41.37 -7.23 8.21
C VAL A 56 39.94 -7.43 8.67
N SER A 57 39.00 -7.46 7.73
CA SER A 57 37.66 -7.95 8.03
C SER A 57 37.77 -9.44 8.36
N GLY A 58 37.60 -9.79 9.64
CA GLY A 58 37.49 -11.16 10.09
C GLY A 58 36.24 -11.77 9.47
N ARG A 59 36.36 -12.32 8.26
CA ARG A 59 35.22 -12.77 7.45
C ARG A 59 34.24 -13.64 8.25
N ASN A 60 34.76 -14.40 9.23
CA ASN A 60 34.00 -15.20 10.18
C ASN A 60 34.42 -14.99 11.66
N TYR A 61 35.23 -13.99 12.01
CA TYR A 61 35.72 -13.78 13.38
C TYR A 61 35.37 -12.38 13.87
N ASP A 62 34.71 -12.31 15.01
CA ASP A 62 34.40 -11.05 15.67
C ASP A 62 35.47 -10.77 16.75
N PRO A 63 36.25 -9.67 16.61
CA PRO A 63 37.30 -9.31 17.56
C PRO A 63 36.77 -8.90 18.93
N GLU A 64 35.51 -8.48 19.08
CA GLU A 64 34.92 -8.06 20.35
C GLU A 64 34.53 -9.27 21.20
N THR A 65 33.79 -10.20 20.61
CA THR A 65 33.40 -11.46 21.26
C THR A 65 34.50 -12.53 21.22
N ARG A 66 35.60 -12.27 20.50
CA ARG A 66 36.73 -13.18 20.26
C ARG A 66 36.29 -14.58 19.81
N GLY A 67 35.27 -14.63 18.95
CA GLY A 67 34.63 -15.87 18.55
C GLY A 67 34.23 -15.90 17.07
N PRO A 68 33.72 -17.05 16.61
CA PRO A 68 33.09 -17.14 15.29
C PRO A 68 31.88 -16.22 15.22
N LYS A 69 31.77 -15.41 14.17
CA LYS A 69 30.62 -14.55 13.92
C LYS A 69 29.39 -15.40 13.65
N LEU A 70 28.54 -15.58 14.67
CA LEU A 70 27.32 -16.37 14.57
C LEU A 70 26.16 -15.47 14.13
N GLY A 71 26.09 -15.16 12.83
CA GLY A 71 24.94 -14.49 12.22
C GLY A 71 24.61 -13.11 12.83
N PHE A 72 23.31 -12.88 13.10
CA PHE A 72 22.78 -11.67 13.68
C PHE A 72 22.53 -11.88 15.18
N GLU A 73 23.04 -10.99 16.04
CA GLU A 73 22.81 -11.03 17.50
C GLU A 73 21.43 -10.52 17.89
N GLN A 74 20.82 -9.71 17.02
CA GLN A 74 19.47 -9.18 17.18
C GLN A 74 18.58 -9.70 16.06
N ASP A 75 17.29 -9.86 16.35
CA ASP A 75 16.31 -10.26 15.34
C ASP A 75 16.37 -9.26 14.17
N PRO A 76 16.64 -9.73 12.94
CA PRO A 76 16.77 -8.86 11.78
C PRO A 76 15.54 -7.99 11.51
N THR A 77 14.39 -8.36 12.06
CA THR A 77 13.09 -7.70 11.93
C THR A 77 12.91 -6.49 12.85
N LEU A 78 13.72 -6.31 13.90
CA LEU A 78 13.53 -5.25 14.90
C LEU A 78 13.76 -3.83 14.36
N ASN A 79 14.55 -3.68 13.29
CA ASN A 79 14.88 -2.39 12.68
C ASN A 79 14.23 -2.20 11.30
N LEU A 80 13.21 -3.00 10.95
CA LEU A 80 12.48 -2.85 9.68
C LEU A 80 11.29 -1.91 9.88
N ASP A 81 11.33 -0.75 9.23
CA ASP A 81 10.19 0.19 9.19
C ASP A 81 9.00 -0.35 8.37
N LYS A 82 9.23 -1.38 7.54
CA LYS A 82 8.22 -1.98 6.66
C LYS A 82 7.89 -3.39 7.13
N PRO A 83 6.60 -3.78 7.12
CA PRO A 83 6.21 -5.13 7.49
C PRO A 83 6.85 -6.15 6.56
N THR A 84 7.14 -7.32 7.11
CA THR A 84 7.67 -8.43 6.34
C THR A 84 6.60 -9.01 5.42
N LEU A 85 7.03 -9.71 4.36
CA LEU A 85 6.09 -10.38 3.45
C LEU A 85 5.24 -11.43 4.17
N GLU A 86 5.80 -12.08 5.20
CA GLU A 86 5.09 -13.06 6.02
C GLU A 86 3.98 -12.42 6.85
N GLU A 87 4.23 -11.24 7.43
CA GLU A 87 3.20 -10.46 8.15
C GLU A 87 2.09 -9.99 7.22
N GLN A 88 2.44 -9.50 6.02
CA GLN A 88 1.46 -9.10 5.01
C GLN A 88 0.62 -10.29 4.54
N ALA A 89 1.24 -11.45 4.35
CA ALA A 89 0.53 -12.67 3.98
C ALA A 89 -0.42 -13.11 5.10
N ALA A 90 0.01 -13.04 6.35
CA ALA A 90 -0.82 -13.36 7.51
C ALA A 90 -2.02 -12.40 7.66
N GLU A 91 -1.82 -11.11 7.38
CA GLU A 91 -2.92 -10.11 7.37
C GLU A 91 -3.94 -10.42 6.28
N VAL A 92 -3.49 -10.71 5.06
CA VAL A 92 -4.38 -11.11 3.94
C VAL A 92 -5.12 -12.40 4.26
N GLU A 93 -4.45 -13.40 4.85
CA GLU A 93 -5.10 -14.65 5.26
C GLU A 93 -6.18 -14.38 6.32
N ALA A 94 -5.89 -13.53 7.31
CA ALA A 94 -6.84 -13.15 8.34
C ALA A 94 -8.06 -12.42 7.75
N GLU A 95 -7.86 -11.48 6.82
CA GLU A 95 -8.95 -10.79 6.14
C GLU A 95 -9.83 -11.74 5.32
N VAL A 96 -9.22 -12.64 4.55
CA VAL A 96 -9.95 -13.62 3.73
C VAL A 96 -10.76 -14.55 4.63
N LYS A 97 -10.17 -14.99 5.76
CA LYS A 97 -10.85 -15.84 6.73
C LYS A 97 -12.01 -15.12 7.42
N GLN A 98 -11.87 -13.84 7.74
CA GLN A 98 -12.95 -13.01 8.29
C GLN A 98 -14.08 -12.86 7.27
N LYS A 99 -13.77 -12.47 6.03
CA LYS A 99 -14.77 -12.34 4.95
C LYS A 99 -15.49 -13.65 4.68
N ALA A 100 -14.77 -14.77 4.63
CA ALA A 100 -15.38 -16.08 4.45
C ALA A 100 -16.26 -16.49 5.64
N ALA A 101 -15.90 -16.09 6.87
CA ALA A 101 -16.73 -16.31 8.04
C ALA A 101 -17.99 -15.44 8.02
N GLU A 102 -17.88 -14.17 7.62
CA GLU A 102 -19.01 -13.26 7.44
C GLU A 102 -19.97 -13.78 6.36
N GLU A 103 -19.45 -14.16 5.18
CA GLU A 103 -20.23 -14.76 4.09
C GLU A 103 -20.87 -16.12 4.48
N ALA A 104 -20.28 -16.84 5.43
CA ALA A 104 -20.86 -18.09 5.96
C ALA A 104 -21.90 -17.85 7.06
N GLN A 105 -21.79 -16.76 7.83
CA GLN A 105 -22.81 -16.33 8.80
C GLN A 105 -24.00 -15.70 8.10
N ASP A 106 -23.76 -15.05 6.96
CA ASP A 106 -24.76 -14.71 5.98
C ASP A 106 -25.25 -16.02 5.33
N ASP A 107 -26.10 -16.77 6.05
CA ASP A 107 -26.89 -17.93 5.60
C ASP A 107 -27.87 -17.56 4.46
N GLN A 108 -27.46 -16.70 3.52
CA GLN A 108 -28.08 -16.60 2.21
C GLN A 108 -27.79 -17.90 1.46
N GLY A 109 -28.62 -18.90 1.72
CA GLY A 109 -28.62 -20.16 1.00
C GLY A 109 -28.43 -19.89 -0.50
N VAL A 110 -27.49 -20.63 -1.11
CA VAL A 110 -27.01 -20.42 -2.48
C VAL A 110 -28.18 -20.06 -3.39
N ASP A 111 -28.23 -18.79 -3.80
CA ASP A 111 -29.36 -18.28 -4.55
C ASP A 111 -29.38 -18.94 -5.93
N LEU A 112 -30.27 -19.92 -6.07
CA LEU A 112 -30.43 -20.73 -7.26
C LEU A 112 -30.72 -19.89 -8.51
N PHE A 113 -31.24 -18.66 -8.36
CA PHE A 113 -31.46 -17.74 -9.48
C PHE A 113 -30.19 -17.02 -9.94
N LYS A 114 -29.20 -16.85 -9.06
CA LYS A 114 -27.87 -16.30 -9.43
C LYS A 114 -27.02 -17.34 -10.14
N LEU A 115 -27.17 -18.61 -9.78
CA LEU A 115 -26.46 -19.76 -10.37
C LEU A 115 -27.04 -20.24 -11.72
N GLN A 116 -28.25 -19.78 -12.09
CA GLN A 116 -28.86 -20.13 -13.37
C GLN A 116 -28.00 -19.65 -14.56
N PRO A 117 -27.92 -20.44 -15.64
CA PRO A 117 -27.22 -20.03 -16.84
C PRO A 117 -27.85 -18.73 -17.38
N LYS A 118 -27.03 -17.71 -17.58
CA LYS A 118 -27.47 -16.43 -18.10
C LYS A 118 -27.88 -16.55 -19.58
N LYS A 119 -28.66 -15.57 -20.05
CA LYS A 119 -29.04 -15.49 -21.48
C LYS A 119 -27.79 -15.38 -22.36
N PRO A 120 -27.75 -15.96 -23.57
CA PRO A 120 -26.59 -15.86 -24.46
C PRO A 120 -26.14 -14.41 -24.75
N ASN A 121 -27.09 -13.48 -24.84
CA ASN A 121 -26.79 -12.06 -25.11
C ASN A 121 -26.53 -11.22 -23.84
N TRP A 122 -26.42 -11.86 -22.67
CA TRP A 122 -26.20 -11.15 -21.40
C TRP A 122 -24.92 -10.31 -21.43
N ASP A 123 -23.83 -10.90 -21.94
CA ASP A 123 -22.55 -10.22 -21.96
C ASP A 123 -22.52 -9.07 -22.97
N LEU A 124 -23.10 -9.31 -24.17
CA LEU A 124 -23.30 -8.27 -25.17
C LEU A 124 -24.09 -7.07 -24.63
N LYS A 125 -25.14 -7.34 -23.84
CA LYS A 125 -25.91 -6.27 -23.19
C LYS A 125 -25.05 -5.52 -22.18
N ARG A 126 -24.29 -6.21 -21.34
CA ARG A 126 -23.42 -5.57 -20.34
C ARG A 126 -22.34 -4.70 -20.99
N GLU A 127 -21.70 -5.18 -22.04
CA GLU A 127 -20.69 -4.41 -22.78
C GLU A 127 -21.30 -3.20 -23.49
N LEU A 128 -22.49 -3.37 -24.07
CA LEU A 128 -23.23 -2.27 -24.69
C LEU A 128 -23.61 -1.23 -23.65
N ASP A 129 -24.16 -1.63 -22.51
CA ASP A 129 -24.55 -0.75 -21.42
C ASP A 129 -23.36 0.06 -20.92
N ARG A 130 -22.18 -0.56 -20.75
CA ARG A 130 -20.93 0.14 -20.38
C ARG A 130 -20.49 1.18 -21.41
N LYS A 131 -20.66 0.91 -22.70
CA LYS A 131 -20.36 1.87 -23.78
C LYS A 131 -21.39 3.00 -23.83
N MET A 132 -22.65 2.69 -23.53
CA MET A 132 -23.75 3.64 -23.56
C MET A 132 -23.81 4.53 -22.32
N GLU A 133 -23.20 4.15 -21.20
CA GLU A 133 -23.23 4.90 -19.93
C GLU A 133 -22.93 6.39 -20.10
N VAL A 134 -21.82 6.73 -20.77
CA VAL A 134 -21.44 8.13 -21.02
C VAL A 134 -22.45 8.84 -21.94
N LEU A 135 -22.99 8.13 -22.93
CA LEU A 135 -23.97 8.68 -23.86
C LEU A 135 -25.33 8.89 -23.18
N ASN A 136 -25.74 7.98 -22.30
CA ASN A 136 -26.96 8.09 -21.51
C ASN A 136 -26.92 9.33 -20.64
N VAL A 137 -25.82 9.57 -19.90
CA VAL A 137 -25.65 10.79 -19.10
C VAL A 137 -25.78 12.06 -19.95
N ARG A 138 -25.20 12.09 -21.16
CA ARG A 138 -25.33 13.24 -22.06
C ARG A 138 -26.74 13.39 -22.60
N THR A 139 -27.41 12.28 -22.88
CA THR A 139 -28.79 12.24 -23.37
C THR A 139 -29.74 12.74 -22.30
N ASP A 140 -29.59 12.29 -21.05
CA ASP A 140 -30.39 12.74 -19.91
C ASP A 140 -30.19 14.24 -19.65
N ASN A 141 -28.94 14.72 -19.72
CA ASN A 141 -28.64 16.15 -19.64
C ASN A 141 -29.28 16.95 -20.79
N ALA A 142 -29.28 16.42 -22.01
CA ALA A 142 -29.93 17.05 -23.16
C ALA A 142 -31.46 17.08 -23.00
N ILE A 143 -32.06 15.98 -22.52
CA ILE A 143 -33.49 15.91 -22.19
C ILE A 143 -33.83 16.95 -21.11
N ALA A 144 -33.04 17.04 -20.05
CA ALA A 144 -33.24 18.03 -18.99
C ALA A 144 -33.17 19.48 -19.51
N ARG A 145 -32.24 19.78 -20.43
CA ARG A 145 -32.15 21.09 -21.10
C ARG A 145 -33.38 21.37 -21.95
N LEU A 146 -33.81 20.42 -22.78
CA LEU A 146 -35.01 20.57 -23.61
C LEU A 146 -36.27 20.77 -22.77
N VAL A 147 -36.42 20.04 -21.67
CA VAL A 147 -37.53 20.21 -20.73
C VAL A 147 -37.49 21.61 -20.10
N ARG A 148 -36.31 22.08 -19.66
CA ARG A 148 -36.15 23.44 -19.13
C ARG A 148 -36.51 24.51 -20.17
N GLU A 149 -36.06 24.37 -21.41
CA GLU A 149 -36.39 25.29 -22.50
C GLU A 149 -37.89 25.29 -22.79
N ARG A 150 -38.54 24.12 -22.80
CA ARG A 150 -40.00 24.01 -22.97
C ARG A 150 -40.76 24.68 -21.84
N ILE A 151 -40.39 24.44 -20.59
CA ILE A 151 -41.05 25.05 -19.43
C ILE A 151 -40.84 26.57 -19.43
N THR A 152 -39.61 27.04 -19.61
CA THR A 152 -39.32 28.50 -19.65
C THR A 152 -39.98 29.18 -20.85
N GLY A 153 -40.06 28.50 -21.99
CA GLY A 153 -40.80 28.97 -23.17
C GLY A 153 -42.30 29.06 -22.90
N ALA A 154 -42.89 28.05 -22.26
CA ALA A 154 -44.29 28.06 -21.84
C ALA A 154 -44.57 29.17 -20.81
N GLN A 155 -43.70 29.35 -19.82
CA GLN A 155 -43.77 30.45 -18.85
C GLN A 155 -43.73 31.82 -19.53
N LYS A 156 -42.74 32.07 -20.40
CA LYS A 156 -42.64 33.33 -21.15
C LYS A 156 -43.86 33.58 -22.05
N ALA A 157 -44.41 32.52 -22.64
CA ALA A 157 -45.64 32.63 -23.43
C ALA A 157 -46.86 32.93 -22.55
N ALA A 158 -46.96 32.32 -21.37
CA ALA A 158 -48.00 32.61 -20.38
C ALA A 158 -47.90 34.06 -19.87
N THR A 159 -46.72 34.50 -19.42
CA THR A 159 -46.52 35.89 -18.97
C THR A 159 -46.77 36.92 -20.08
N LYS A 160 -46.43 36.60 -21.34
CA LYS A 160 -46.73 37.46 -22.49
C LYS A 160 -48.23 37.49 -22.79
N ARG A 161 -48.95 36.38 -22.59
CA ARG A 161 -50.42 36.34 -22.70
C ARG A 161 -51.05 37.12 -21.55
N ASP A 162 -50.64 36.91 -20.31
CA ASP A 162 -51.14 37.67 -19.16
C ASP A 162 -50.85 39.16 -19.29
N ALA A 163 -49.68 39.59 -19.75
CA ALA A 163 -49.41 41.02 -20.00
C ALA A 163 -50.31 41.63 -21.10
N VAL A 164 -50.81 40.83 -22.04
CA VAL A 164 -51.79 41.26 -23.05
C VAL A 164 -53.23 41.20 -22.50
N VAL A 165 -53.52 40.27 -21.60
CA VAL A 165 -54.83 40.10 -20.95
C VAL A 165 -55.04 41.11 -19.81
N ASP A 166 -54.00 41.55 -19.11
CA ASP A 166 -54.07 42.65 -18.11
C ASP A 166 -54.36 44.00 -18.77
N ALA A 167 -54.05 44.16 -20.06
CA ALA A 167 -54.46 45.31 -20.85
C ALA A 167 -55.93 45.24 -21.30
N GLN A 168 -56.56 44.07 -21.24
CA GLN A 168 -57.95 43.79 -21.64
C GLN A 168 -58.57 42.82 -20.64
N GLY A 169 -58.85 43.34 -19.44
CA GLY A 169 -59.33 42.56 -18.30
C GLY A 169 -60.46 41.60 -18.66
N THR A 170 -60.14 40.32 -18.72
CA THR A 170 -61.09 39.21 -18.73
C THR A 170 -60.37 37.95 -18.27
N GLY A 171 -60.78 37.45 -17.10
CA GLY A 171 -60.22 36.28 -16.47
C GLY A 171 -60.78 34.96 -17.00
N GLU A 172 -60.29 33.90 -16.36
CA GLU A 172 -60.63 32.47 -16.50
C GLU A 172 -60.09 31.76 -17.74
N ALA A 173 -59.00 31.01 -17.53
CA ALA A 173 -58.70 29.83 -18.33
C ALA A 173 -58.14 28.72 -17.43
N ALA A 174 -59.01 27.74 -17.19
CA ALA A 174 -58.73 26.51 -16.48
C ALA A 174 -57.68 25.66 -17.20
N GLY A 175 -56.58 25.40 -16.51
CA GLY A 175 -55.56 24.43 -16.86
C GLY A 175 -54.54 24.50 -15.76
N MET A 176 -54.48 23.51 -14.88
CA MET A 176 -53.50 23.49 -13.79
C MET A 176 -52.11 23.41 -14.42
N ASP A 177 -51.49 24.58 -14.64
CA ASP A 177 -50.23 24.72 -15.34
C ASP A 177 -49.14 23.98 -14.55
N GLY A 178 -48.36 23.13 -15.22
CA GLY A 178 -47.21 22.47 -14.57
C GLY A 178 -46.20 23.46 -13.96
N VAL A 179 -46.27 24.73 -14.36
CA VAL A 179 -45.56 25.85 -13.75
C VAL A 179 -46.04 26.12 -12.32
N ALA A 180 -47.35 26.14 -12.08
CA ALA A 180 -47.93 26.35 -10.75
C ALA A 180 -47.61 25.17 -9.80
N LEU A 181 -47.48 23.95 -10.34
CA LEU A 181 -47.04 22.79 -9.54
C LEU A 181 -45.57 22.91 -9.10
N VAL A 182 -44.69 23.35 -10.00
CA VAL A 182 -43.25 23.55 -9.68
C VAL A 182 -43.06 24.74 -8.74
N GLU A 183 -43.84 25.80 -8.91
CA GLU A 183 -43.83 26.94 -8.00
C GLU A 183 -44.39 26.55 -6.62
N GLY A 184 -45.49 25.79 -6.57
CA GLY A 184 -46.03 25.24 -5.33
C GLY A 184 -45.05 24.31 -4.60
N LEU A 185 -44.28 23.50 -5.33
CA LEU A 185 -43.23 22.66 -4.73
C LEU A 185 -42.09 23.51 -4.14
N ARG A 186 -41.67 24.57 -4.86
CA ARG A 186 -40.61 25.47 -4.39
C ARG A 186 -41.04 26.34 -3.20
N VAL A 187 -42.33 26.70 -3.12
CA VAL A 187 -42.90 27.37 -1.94
C VAL A 187 -42.91 26.41 -0.75
N ARG A 188 -43.39 25.18 -0.96
CA ARG A 188 -43.44 24.15 0.08
C ARG A 188 -42.06 23.79 0.64
N GLU A 189 -41.05 23.61 -0.22
CA GLU A 189 -39.67 23.34 0.20
C GLU A 189 -39.12 24.48 1.08
N LYS A 190 -39.49 25.72 0.75
CA LYS A 190 -39.08 26.91 1.50
C LYS A 190 -39.82 27.06 2.84
N GLU A 191 -41.10 26.70 2.87
CA GLU A 191 -41.90 26.63 4.11
C GLU A 191 -41.35 25.54 5.05
N GLU A 192 -41.04 24.35 4.53
CA GLU A 192 -40.44 23.25 5.30
C GLU A 192 -39.06 23.64 5.88
N GLU A 193 -38.21 24.34 5.11
CA GLU A 193 -36.92 24.85 5.62
C GLU A 193 -37.08 25.93 6.71
N GLU A 194 -38.09 26.79 6.60
CA GLU A 194 -38.40 27.82 7.59
C GLU A 194 -38.99 27.20 8.87
N GLU A 195 -39.82 26.17 8.75
CA GLU A 195 -40.33 25.39 9.87
C GLU A 195 -39.21 24.66 10.61
N GLU A 196 -38.28 23.98 9.91
CA GLU A 196 -37.12 23.34 10.55
C GLU A 196 -36.23 24.33 11.30
N ARG A 197 -36.09 25.56 10.79
CA ARG A 197 -35.35 26.63 11.50
C ARG A 197 -36.08 27.04 12.75
N ARG A 198 -37.41 27.19 12.68
CA ARG A 198 -38.24 27.50 13.85
C ARG A 198 -38.17 26.39 14.89
N GLU A 199 -38.27 25.14 14.48
CA GLU A 199 -38.14 23.98 15.37
C GLU A 199 -36.77 23.96 16.06
N ARG A 200 -35.66 24.24 15.35
CA ARG A 200 -34.33 24.35 15.98
C ARG A 200 -34.23 25.52 16.96
N GLU A 201 -34.85 26.66 16.66
CA GLU A 201 -34.89 27.81 17.57
C GLU A 201 -35.76 27.53 18.81
N GLU A 202 -36.87 26.82 18.64
CA GLU A 202 -37.78 26.38 19.70
C GLU A 202 -37.15 25.30 20.58
N ASP A 203 -36.45 24.31 20.01
CA ASP A 203 -35.69 23.29 20.75
C ASP A 203 -34.54 23.92 21.56
N ALA A 204 -33.83 24.89 20.98
CA ALA A 204 -32.79 25.63 21.69
C ALA A 204 -33.35 26.52 22.80
N ALA A 205 -34.58 27.02 22.66
CA ALA A 205 -35.28 27.82 23.68
C ALA A 205 -35.93 26.96 24.78
N LEU A 206 -36.33 25.72 24.47
CA LEU A 206 -36.91 24.75 25.39
C LEU A 206 -35.87 23.94 26.19
N GLY A 207 -34.58 24.05 25.82
CA GLY A 207 -33.47 23.67 26.68
C GLY A 207 -33.33 22.17 26.94
N VAL A 208 -33.14 21.40 25.86
CA VAL A 208 -32.42 20.11 25.91
C VAL A 208 -30.98 20.32 25.42
#